data_AF-A0A9R0KDG6-F1
#
_entry.id   AF-A0A9R0KDG6-F1
#
_cell.length_a   1.000
_cell.length_b   1.000
_cell.length_c   1.000
_cell.angle_alpha   90.00
_cell.angle_beta   90.00
_cell.angle_gamma   90.00
#
_symmetry.space_group_name_H-M   'P 1'
#
loop_
_entity.id
_entity.type
_entity.pdbx_description
1 polymer ?
#
loop_
_entity_poly.entity_id
_entity_poly.type
_entity_poly.pdbx_seq_one_letter_code
_entity_poly.pdbx_strand_id
1 'polypeptide(L)'
;MLANGMTVWASLGQPVGPIKATNELSLFFGTLACDHNWAPLIYTDWHKVPDKDKMWEYVTSKYKLPAIAKDWVLETINWCWRGWKCRLKKRHYYNYSNNNDRWKFRPKSVPEMHFKTLLGYWNTKAAKKTSLQNFENRMQQDNMHTVGPKGFAGIHQEMLETDGKPPSKLQMFERTRRRKEGRTYKTSSDDTQKKISFMMKTGSNAATGSITS
;
A
#
# COMPACT_ATOMS: atom_id res chain seq x y z
N MET A 1 7.82 -5.99 -21.82
CA MET A 1 8.35 -7.26 -21.30
C MET A 1 7.15 -7.99 -20.74
N LEU A 2 6.90 -9.22 -21.16
CA LEU A 2 5.90 -10.04 -20.49
C LEU A 2 6.28 -10.08 -19.01
N ALA A 3 5.33 -9.88 -18.10
CA ALA A 3 5.52 -10.25 -16.70
C ALA A 3 5.61 -11.79 -16.64
N ASN A 4 6.75 -12.31 -17.08
CA ASN A 4 7.11 -13.71 -17.17
C ASN A 4 7.26 -14.22 -15.74
N GLY A 5 6.13 -14.57 -15.12
CA GLY A 5 6.11 -15.10 -13.77
C GLY A 5 4.80 -14.88 -13.01
N MET A 6 3.85 -14.06 -13.47
CA MET A 6 2.55 -14.02 -12.79
C MET A 6 1.78 -15.32 -13.07
N THR A 7 1.50 -16.08 -12.01
CA THR A 7 0.91 -17.42 -12.12
C THR A 7 -0.61 -17.36 -12.03
N VAL A 8 -1.16 -16.48 -11.19
CA VAL A 8 -2.60 -16.39 -10.91
C VAL A 8 -2.99 -14.94 -10.57
N TRP A 9 -4.25 -14.58 -10.77
CA TRP A 9 -4.85 -13.33 -10.27
C TRP A 9 -5.87 -13.65 -9.20
N ALA A 10 -5.79 -12.99 -8.04
CA ALA A 10 -6.79 -13.13 -6.98
C ALA A 10 -8.13 -12.49 -7.40
N SER A 11 -9.20 -12.76 -6.64
CA SER A 11 -10.57 -12.30 -6.94
C SER A 11 -10.73 -10.77 -7.09
N LEU A 12 -9.81 -9.98 -6.55
CA LEU A 12 -9.77 -8.51 -6.68
C LEU A 12 -8.74 -8.03 -7.72
N GLY A 13 -8.31 -8.90 -8.63
CA GLY A 13 -7.31 -8.55 -9.64
C GLY A 13 -5.92 -8.27 -9.06
N GLN A 14 -5.60 -8.81 -7.88
CA GLN A 14 -4.25 -8.71 -7.30
C GLN A 14 -3.35 -9.80 -7.92
N PRO A 15 -2.12 -9.47 -8.35
CA PRO A 15 -1.23 -10.45 -8.94
C PRO A 15 -0.70 -11.40 -7.87
N VAL A 16 -0.74 -12.69 -8.19
CA VAL A 16 -0.15 -13.77 -7.40
C VAL A 16 0.93 -14.44 -8.24
N GLY A 17 2.14 -14.45 -7.69
CA GLY A 17 3.31 -14.99 -8.36
C GLY A 17 4.58 -14.76 -7.56
N PRO A 18 5.74 -15.13 -8.12
CA PRO A 18 7.04 -14.93 -7.50
C PRO A 18 7.24 -13.47 -7.09
N ILE A 19 7.81 -13.27 -5.91
CA ILE A 19 8.09 -11.94 -5.34
C ILE A 19 8.86 -11.05 -6.32
N LYS A 20 9.76 -11.63 -7.13
CA LYS A 20 10.51 -10.88 -8.15
C LYS A 20 9.58 -10.24 -9.20
N ALA A 21 8.62 -11.00 -9.73
CA ALA A 21 7.70 -10.52 -10.76
C ALA A 21 6.72 -9.48 -10.21
N THR A 22 6.15 -9.71 -9.02
CA THR A 22 5.24 -8.75 -8.38
C THR A 22 5.95 -7.45 -7.98
N ASN A 23 7.20 -7.54 -7.55
CA ASN A 23 8.03 -6.36 -7.27
C ASN A 23 8.39 -5.58 -8.52
N GLU A 24 8.77 -6.24 -9.62
CA GLU A 24 9.06 -5.57 -10.89
C GLU A 24 7.85 -4.74 -11.36
N LEU A 25 6.67 -5.34 -11.34
CA LEU A 25 5.42 -4.67 -11.70
C LEU A 25 5.14 -3.47 -10.78
N SER A 26 5.33 -3.63 -9.47
CA SER A 26 5.16 -2.55 -8.49
C SER A 26 6.18 -1.41 -8.69
N LEU A 27 7.42 -1.73 -9.07
CA LEU A 27 8.46 -0.75 -9.38
C LEU A 27 8.11 0.03 -10.65
N PHE A 28 7.59 -0.64 -11.67
CA PHE A 28 7.10 0.00 -12.89
C PHE A 28 5.93 0.96 -12.58
N PHE A 29 4.99 0.59 -11.72
CA PHE A 29 3.96 1.55 -11.26
C PHE A 29 4.57 2.72 -10.50
N GLY A 30 5.64 2.47 -9.74
CA GLY A 30 6.43 3.51 -9.10
C GLY A 30 7.01 4.53 -10.08
N THR A 31 7.47 4.11 -11.26
CA THR A 31 8.01 5.06 -12.26
C THR A 31 6.91 5.95 -12.82
N LEU A 32 5.75 5.39 -13.17
CA LEU A 32 4.58 6.16 -13.63
C LEU A 32 4.10 7.14 -12.56
N ALA A 33 4.05 6.70 -11.31
CA ALA A 33 3.62 7.54 -10.19
C ALA A 33 4.60 8.68 -9.85
N CYS A 34 5.87 8.54 -10.20
CA CYS A 34 6.90 9.55 -9.97
C CYS A 34 7.06 10.53 -11.14
N ASP A 35 6.59 10.15 -12.34
CA ASP A 35 6.60 11.00 -13.52
C ASP A 35 5.42 11.98 -13.47
N HIS A 36 5.73 13.27 -13.52
CA HIS A 36 4.73 14.33 -13.42
C HIS A 36 3.83 14.45 -14.66
N ASN A 37 4.24 13.88 -15.80
CA ASN A 37 3.43 13.85 -17.02
C ASN A 37 2.27 12.86 -16.88
N TRP A 38 2.54 11.73 -16.23
CA TRP A 38 1.52 10.74 -15.91
C TRP A 38 0.74 11.15 -14.66
N ALA A 39 1.44 11.42 -13.56
CA ALA A 39 0.83 11.70 -12.26
C ALA A 39 1.22 13.10 -11.73
N PRO A 40 0.57 14.18 -12.21
CA PRO A 40 0.86 15.54 -11.78
C PRO A 40 0.78 15.72 -10.26
N LEU A 41 1.74 16.46 -9.71
CA LEU A 41 1.86 16.72 -8.28
C LEU A 41 1.06 17.94 -7.81
N ILE A 42 0.44 18.67 -8.75
CA ILE A 42 -0.41 19.83 -8.47
C ILE A 42 -1.70 19.44 -7.74
N TYR A 43 -2.13 18.17 -7.87
CA TYR A 43 -3.34 17.67 -7.23
C TYR A 43 -3.06 17.16 -5.81
N THR A 44 -3.93 17.55 -4.89
CA THR A 44 -3.91 17.06 -3.50
C THR A 44 -4.48 15.64 -3.42
N ASP A 45 -5.53 15.37 -4.21
CA ASP A 45 -6.32 14.15 -4.24
C ASP A 45 -6.12 13.37 -5.55
N TRP A 46 -5.96 12.05 -5.43
CA TRP A 46 -5.82 11.14 -6.57
C TRP A 46 -7.06 11.13 -7.47
N HIS A 47 -8.25 11.30 -6.89
CA HIS A 47 -9.48 11.32 -7.67
C HIS A 47 -9.47 12.45 -8.72
N LYS A 48 -8.77 13.56 -8.43
CA LYS A 48 -8.63 14.72 -9.33
C LYS A 48 -7.52 14.58 -10.38
N VAL A 49 -6.67 13.56 -10.28
CA VAL A 49 -5.63 13.30 -11.29
C VAL A 49 -6.29 12.86 -12.60
N PRO A 50 -6.04 13.54 -13.73
CA PRO A 50 -6.66 13.19 -15.01
C PRO A 50 -6.02 11.93 -15.63
N ASP A 51 -6.58 11.46 -16.75
CA ASP A 51 -5.93 10.51 -17.66
C ASP A 51 -5.53 9.15 -17.05
N LYS A 52 -6.23 8.69 -16.01
CA LYS A 52 -6.01 7.38 -15.40
C LYS A 52 -6.22 6.22 -16.40
N ASP A 53 -7.15 6.38 -17.34
CA ASP A 53 -7.36 5.39 -18.39
C ASP A 53 -6.16 5.26 -19.33
N LYS A 54 -5.49 6.37 -19.65
CA LYS A 54 -4.23 6.34 -20.44
C LYS A 54 -3.11 5.62 -19.69
N MET A 55 -3.04 5.77 -18.36
CA MET A 55 -2.09 4.98 -17.55
C MET A 55 -2.39 3.48 -17.67
N TRP A 56 -3.66 3.10 -17.60
CA TRP A 56 -4.08 1.70 -17.75
C TRP A 56 -3.75 1.15 -19.15
N GLU A 57 -4.03 1.90 -20.20
CA GLU A 57 -3.67 1.54 -21.58
C GLU A 57 -2.15 1.37 -21.73
N TYR A 58 -1.35 2.27 -21.17
CA TYR A 58 0.11 2.16 -21.22
C TYR A 58 0.62 0.94 -20.45
N VAL A 59 0.05 0.64 -19.28
CA VAL A 59 0.41 -0.55 -18.50
C VAL A 59 0.05 -1.81 -19.30
N THR A 60 -1.14 -1.89 -19.86
CA THR A 60 -1.60 -3.06 -20.65
C THR A 60 -0.86 -3.22 -21.97
N SER A 61 -0.32 -2.15 -22.54
CA SER A 61 0.55 -2.23 -23.72
C SER A 61 1.91 -2.86 -23.39
N LYS A 62 2.37 -2.77 -22.12
CA LYS A 62 3.65 -3.33 -21.67
C LYS A 62 3.50 -4.72 -21.05
N TYR A 63 2.39 -4.95 -20.35
CA TYR A 63 2.10 -6.14 -19.56
C TYR A 63 0.76 -6.76 -19.96
N LYS A 64 0.71 -8.08 -20.11
CA LYS A 64 -0.53 -8.81 -20.35
C LYS A 64 -1.32 -8.91 -19.04
N LEU A 65 -2.17 -7.93 -18.77
CA LEU A 65 -3.02 -7.89 -17.57
C LEU A 65 -4.49 -8.14 -17.92
N PRO A 66 -5.23 -8.91 -17.12
CA PRO A 66 -6.67 -9.06 -17.31
C PRO A 66 -7.40 -7.78 -16.91
N ALA A 67 -8.59 -7.54 -17.48
CA ALA A 67 -9.38 -6.33 -17.21
C ALA A 67 -9.72 -6.15 -15.72
N ILE A 68 -9.92 -7.26 -14.98
CA ILE A 68 -10.17 -7.24 -13.53
C ILE A 68 -9.03 -6.60 -12.72
N ALA A 69 -7.82 -6.54 -13.26
CA ALA A 69 -6.67 -5.94 -12.59
C ALA A 69 -6.66 -4.40 -12.65
N LYS A 70 -7.54 -3.77 -13.44
CA LYS A 70 -7.53 -2.32 -13.68
C LYS A 70 -7.57 -1.52 -12.38
N ASP A 71 -8.53 -1.81 -11.51
CA ASP A 71 -8.70 -1.09 -10.25
C ASP A 71 -7.50 -1.29 -9.34
N TRP A 72 -6.97 -2.51 -9.25
CA TRP A 72 -5.79 -2.80 -8.45
C TRP A 72 -4.54 -2.07 -8.96
N VAL A 73 -4.36 -1.99 -10.28
CA VAL A 73 -3.24 -1.25 -10.89
C VAL A 73 -3.34 0.23 -10.56
N LEU A 74 -4.50 0.86 -10.81
CA LEU A 74 -4.70 2.28 -10.57
C LEU A 74 -4.57 2.62 -9.08
N GLU A 75 -5.06 1.75 -8.19
CA GLU A 75 -4.89 1.91 -6.76
C GLU A 75 -3.42 1.76 -6.35
N THR A 76 -2.68 0.82 -6.94
CA THR A 76 -1.25 0.67 -6.65
C THR A 76 -0.46 1.91 -7.10
N ILE A 77 -0.76 2.47 -8.27
CA ILE A 77 -0.17 3.73 -8.75
C ILE A 77 -0.53 4.88 -7.78
N ASN A 78 -1.77 4.96 -7.30
CA ASN A 78 -2.19 5.93 -6.28
C ASN A 78 -1.33 5.82 -5.00
N TRP A 79 -1.14 4.61 -4.47
CA TRP A 79 -0.26 4.36 -3.32
C TRP A 79 1.18 4.81 -3.59
N CYS A 80 1.72 4.49 -4.76
CA CYS A 80 3.06 4.92 -5.17
C CYS A 80 3.16 6.46 -5.26
N TRP A 81 2.15 7.13 -5.80
CA TRP A 81 2.10 8.59 -5.97
C TRP A 81 2.01 9.32 -4.63
N ARG A 82 1.12 8.85 -3.73
CA ARG A 82 1.04 9.34 -2.35
C ARG A 82 2.36 9.11 -1.60
N GLY A 83 2.96 7.94 -1.78
CA GLY A 83 4.27 7.60 -1.23
C GLY A 83 5.38 8.52 -1.74
N TRP A 84 5.37 8.84 -3.04
CA TRP A 84 6.31 9.80 -3.64
C TRP A 84 6.16 11.18 -3.03
N LYS A 85 4.94 11.73 -2.95
CA LYS A 85 4.67 13.01 -2.27
C LYS A 85 5.15 13.02 -0.81
N CYS A 86 4.94 11.92 -0.09
CA CYS A 86 5.42 11.77 1.29
C CYS A 86 6.96 11.84 1.38
N ARG A 87 7.67 11.10 0.52
CA ARG A 87 9.14 11.13 0.45
C ARG A 87 9.65 12.52 0.07
N LEU A 88 8.99 13.17 -0.88
CA LEU A 88 9.30 14.52 -1.32
C LEU A 88 9.15 15.53 -0.18
N LYS A 89 8.04 15.49 0.55
CA LYS A 89 7.81 16.32 1.75
C LYS A 89 8.86 16.06 2.82
N LYS A 90 9.19 14.79 3.09
CA LYS A 90 10.23 14.44 4.07
C LYS A 90 11.58 15.07 3.72
N ARG A 91 12.03 14.92 2.47
CA ARG A 91 13.36 15.36 2.03
C ARG A 91 13.48 16.86 1.79
N HIS A 92 12.40 17.51 1.33
CA HIS A 92 12.48 18.89 0.84
C HIS A 92 11.61 19.88 1.61
N TYR A 93 10.75 19.43 2.52
CA TYR A 93 9.99 20.34 3.38
C TYR A 93 10.49 20.29 4.83
N TYR A 94 10.60 19.11 5.44
CA TYR A 94 11.01 18.99 6.85
C TYR A 94 12.51 19.16 7.09
N ASN A 95 13.36 18.95 6.07
CA ASN A 95 14.80 19.13 6.19
C ASN A 95 15.26 20.61 6.18
N TYR A 96 14.37 21.56 5.91
CA TYR A 96 14.70 22.97 5.80
C TYR A 96 13.71 23.83 6.59
N SER A 97 14.22 24.85 7.27
CA SER A 97 13.43 25.68 8.19
C SER A 97 12.55 26.71 7.48
N ASN A 98 13.03 27.31 6.38
CA ASN A 98 12.32 28.37 5.66
C ASN A 98 12.02 27.97 4.20
N ASN A 99 11.07 28.66 3.57
CA ASN A 99 10.66 28.35 2.19
C ASN A 99 11.72 28.71 1.13
N ASN A 100 12.61 29.66 1.41
CA ASN A 100 13.66 30.05 0.48
C ASN A 100 14.67 28.90 0.28
N ASP A 101 15.08 28.25 1.36
CA ASP A 101 15.95 27.08 1.30
C ASP A 101 15.23 25.89 0.66
N ARG A 102 13.96 25.66 1.01
CA ARG A 102 13.14 24.62 0.36
C ARG A 102 13.09 24.82 -1.15
N TRP A 103 12.94 26.07 -1.60
CA TRP A 103 12.93 26.44 -3.02
C TRP A 103 14.30 26.25 -3.67
N LYS A 104 15.37 26.72 -3.02
CA LYS A 104 16.76 26.59 -3.48
C LYS A 104 17.16 25.12 -3.68
N PHE A 105 16.72 24.24 -2.79
CA PHE A 105 17.01 22.79 -2.82
C PHE A 105 15.87 21.95 -3.41
N ARG A 106 15.07 22.53 -4.32
CA ARG A 106 14.06 21.80 -5.09
C ARG A 106 14.72 20.66 -5.89
N PRO A 107 14.10 19.46 -5.95
CA PRO A 107 14.54 18.41 -6.86
C PRO A 107 14.46 18.84 -8.32
N LYS A 108 15.51 18.56 -9.09
CA LYS A 108 15.52 18.81 -10.55
C LYS A 108 14.45 18.01 -11.29
N SER A 109 14.04 16.86 -10.77
CA SER A 109 12.99 16.00 -11.34
C SER A 109 11.57 16.52 -11.12
N VAL A 110 11.36 17.55 -10.29
CA VAL A 110 10.04 18.11 -10.02
C VAL A 110 9.94 19.48 -10.70
N PRO A 111 8.95 19.70 -11.59
CA PRO A 111 8.74 20.99 -12.22
C PRO A 111 8.53 22.12 -11.21
N GLU A 112 8.98 23.32 -11.59
CA GLU A 112 8.91 24.51 -10.75
C GLU A 112 7.49 24.78 -10.24
N MET A 113 6.52 24.78 -11.16
CA MET A 113 5.11 25.02 -10.87
C MET A 113 4.57 23.99 -9.87
N HIS A 114 4.88 22.71 -10.08
CA HIS A 114 4.42 21.62 -9.21
C HIS A 114 4.95 21.80 -7.80
N PHE A 115 6.23 22.14 -7.66
CA PHE A 115 6.85 22.32 -6.36
C PHE A 115 6.30 23.56 -5.63
N LYS A 116 6.05 24.68 -6.34
CA LYS A 116 5.38 25.85 -5.77
C LYS A 116 4.00 25.50 -5.21
N THR A 117 3.19 24.77 -5.98
CA THR A 117 1.85 24.33 -5.55
C THR A 117 1.93 23.44 -4.30
N LEU A 118 2.87 22.49 -4.27
CA LEU A 118 3.09 21.63 -3.11
C LEU A 118 3.52 22.41 -1.86
N LEU A 119 4.46 23.36 -1.99
CA LEU A 119 4.88 24.21 -0.87
C LEU A 119 3.73 25.05 -0.35
N GLY A 120 2.91 25.64 -1.23
CA GLY A 120 1.71 26.37 -0.87
C GLY A 120 0.77 25.49 -0.04
N TYR A 121 0.44 24.31 -0.56
CA TYR A 121 -0.42 23.35 0.14
C TYR A 121 0.13 22.91 1.50
N TRP A 122 1.41 22.51 1.59
CA TRP A 122 2.01 22.04 2.84
C TRP A 122 2.10 23.11 3.92
N ASN A 123 2.14 24.39 3.54
CA ASN A 123 2.15 25.49 4.49
C ASN A 123 0.76 25.80 5.07
N THR A 124 -0.33 25.31 4.48
CA THR A 124 -1.69 25.52 4.98
C THR A 124 -1.90 24.92 6.38
N LYS A 125 -2.75 25.56 7.19
CA LYS A 125 -3.12 25.06 8.52
C LYS A 125 -3.79 23.68 8.44
N ALA A 126 -4.65 23.47 7.44
CA ALA A 126 -5.34 22.21 7.21
C ALA A 126 -4.35 21.07 6.94
N ALA A 127 -3.41 21.24 6.01
CA ALA A 127 -2.42 20.20 5.69
C ALA A 127 -1.51 19.86 6.88
N LYS A 128 -1.15 20.85 7.70
CA LYS A 128 -0.37 20.64 8.93
C LYS A 128 -1.19 19.85 9.96
N LYS A 129 -2.45 20.23 10.21
CA LYS A 129 -3.36 19.52 11.13
C LYS A 129 -3.55 18.06 10.71
N THR A 130 -3.88 17.80 9.45
CA THR A 130 -4.05 16.44 8.93
C THR A 130 -2.75 15.63 9.05
N SER A 131 -1.60 16.25 8.80
CA SER A 131 -0.30 15.58 8.94
C SER A 131 0.01 15.19 10.38
N LEU A 132 -0.34 16.02 11.36
CA LEU A 132 -0.16 15.72 12.78
C LEU A 132 -1.09 14.60 13.23
N GLN A 133 -2.37 14.66 12.89
CA GLN A 133 -3.34 13.61 13.21
C GLN A 133 -2.92 12.25 12.63
N ASN A 134 -2.47 12.22 11.37
CA ASN A 134 -2.00 10.98 10.76
C ASN A 134 -0.73 10.43 11.42
N PHE A 135 0.13 11.30 11.94
CA PHE A 135 1.29 10.90 12.72
C PHE A 135 0.88 10.27 14.05
N GLU A 136 -0.03 10.89 14.79
CA GLU A 136 -0.58 10.38 16.06
C GLU A 136 -1.28 9.02 15.86
N ASN A 137 -2.16 8.93 14.86
CA ASN A 137 -2.83 7.67 14.50
C ASN A 137 -1.82 6.57 14.15
N ARG A 138 -0.73 6.92 13.47
CA ARG A 138 0.33 5.96 13.14
C ARG A 138 1.11 5.50 14.37
N MET A 139 1.33 6.37 15.36
CA MET A 139 1.98 6.00 16.62
C MET A 139 1.13 5.04 17.46
N GLN A 140 -0.19 5.10 17.33
CA GLN A 140 -1.13 4.17 17.98
C GLN A 140 -1.33 2.85 17.22
N GLN A 141 -0.82 2.75 15.99
CA GLN A 141 -1.00 1.56 15.17
C GLN A 141 -0.11 0.41 15.65
N ASP A 142 -0.70 -0.52 16.39
CA ASP A 142 -0.06 -1.79 16.77
C ASP A 142 -0.47 -2.95 15.83
N ASN A 143 0.09 -4.16 16.04
CA ASN A 143 -0.28 -5.40 15.35
C ASN A 143 -0.05 -5.40 13.83
N MET A 144 1.10 -4.86 13.41
CA MET A 144 1.60 -4.98 12.04
C MET A 144 1.83 -6.43 11.64
N HIS A 145 1.60 -6.76 10.37
CA HIS A 145 1.95 -8.07 9.83
C HIS A 145 3.49 -8.26 9.79
N THR A 146 3.94 -9.50 9.91
CA THR A 146 5.36 -9.90 10.04
C THR A 146 5.91 -10.65 8.82
N VAL A 147 5.07 -10.82 7.79
CA VAL A 147 5.35 -11.63 6.58
C VAL A 147 6.26 -10.97 5.54
N GLY A 148 6.84 -9.81 5.85
CA GLY A 148 7.77 -9.12 4.97
C GLY A 148 7.11 -8.59 3.70
N PRO A 149 7.83 -8.57 2.55
CA PRO A 149 7.33 -8.05 1.26
C PRO A 149 6.17 -8.84 0.66
N LYS A 150 5.80 -9.96 1.27
CA LYS A 150 4.77 -10.86 0.73
C LYS A 150 3.38 -10.32 1.02
N GLY A 151 2.60 -10.11 -0.04
CA GLY A 151 1.21 -9.69 0.05
C GLY A 151 0.29 -10.78 0.60
N PHE A 152 -0.88 -10.37 1.08
CA PHE A 152 -1.89 -11.28 1.63
C PHE A 152 -2.48 -12.22 0.58
N ALA A 153 -2.67 -11.77 -0.67
CA ALA A 153 -3.13 -12.64 -1.76
C ALA A 153 -2.16 -13.80 -2.01
N GLY A 154 -0.85 -13.54 -2.00
CA GLY A 154 0.16 -14.59 -2.13
C GLY A 154 0.17 -15.56 -0.96
N ILE A 155 -0.02 -15.06 0.27
CA ILE A 155 -0.11 -15.94 1.46
C ILE A 155 -1.38 -16.78 1.43
N HIS A 156 -2.50 -16.19 1.02
CA HIS A 156 -3.76 -16.91 0.87
C HIS A 156 -3.63 -18.04 -0.14
N GLN A 157 -3.03 -17.76 -1.30
CA GLN A 157 -2.81 -18.78 -2.33
C GLN A 157 -1.92 -19.92 -1.83
N GLU A 158 -0.83 -19.62 -1.13
CA GLU A 158 0.04 -20.65 -0.56
C GLU A 158 -0.66 -21.51 0.49
N MET A 159 -1.49 -20.90 1.33
CA MET A 159 -2.29 -21.66 2.30
C MET A 159 -3.33 -22.53 1.60
N LEU A 160 -3.96 -22.03 0.54
CA LEU A 160 -4.89 -22.82 -0.29
C LEU A 160 -4.19 -24.01 -0.95
N GLU A 161 -2.99 -23.80 -1.51
CA GLU A 161 -2.18 -24.86 -2.13
C GLU A 161 -1.69 -25.90 -1.12
N THR A 162 -1.34 -25.46 0.10
CA THR A 162 -0.85 -26.35 1.17
C THR A 162 -1.97 -27.13 1.82
N ASP A 163 -3.08 -26.47 2.17
CA ASP A 163 -4.16 -27.05 2.97
C ASP A 163 -5.30 -27.62 2.12
N GLY A 164 -5.29 -27.39 0.80
CA GLY A 164 -6.35 -27.80 -0.14
C GLY A 164 -7.68 -27.06 0.03
N LYS A 165 -7.75 -26.09 0.95
CA LYS A 165 -8.98 -25.32 1.26
C LYS A 165 -8.65 -23.84 1.52
N PRO A 166 -9.58 -22.92 1.21
CA PRO A 166 -9.37 -21.50 1.48
C PRO A 166 -9.16 -21.23 2.98
N PRO A 167 -8.13 -20.47 3.37
CA PRO A 167 -7.89 -20.15 4.77
C PRO A 167 -8.97 -19.22 5.33
N SER A 168 -9.38 -19.48 6.58
CA SER A 168 -10.30 -18.58 7.28
C SER A 168 -9.63 -17.24 7.62
N LYS A 169 -10.45 -16.23 7.95
CA LYS A 169 -9.94 -14.91 8.42
C LYS A 169 -9.01 -15.05 9.63
N LEU A 170 -9.33 -15.98 10.54
CA LEU A 170 -8.49 -16.26 11.71
C LEU A 170 -7.15 -16.87 11.30
N GLN A 171 -7.17 -17.90 10.44
CA GLN A 171 -5.95 -18.53 9.95
C GLN A 171 -5.05 -17.54 9.21
N MET A 172 -5.63 -16.67 8.38
CA MET A 172 -4.90 -15.57 7.73
C MET A 172 -4.33 -14.58 8.75
N PHE A 173 -5.10 -14.21 9.78
CA PHE A 173 -4.64 -13.29 10.83
C PHE A 173 -3.45 -13.86 11.60
N GLU A 174 -3.52 -15.11 12.03
CA GLU A 174 -2.44 -15.82 12.72
C GLU A 174 -1.22 -15.98 11.84
N ARG A 175 -1.40 -16.46 10.60
CA ARG A 175 -0.30 -16.71 9.66
C ARG A 175 0.47 -15.43 9.33
N THR A 176 -0.23 -14.31 9.19
CA THR A 176 0.36 -13.01 8.82
C THR A 176 1.06 -12.30 9.98
N ARG A 177 0.79 -12.69 11.23
CA ARG A 177 1.35 -12.09 12.45
C ARG A 177 2.23 -13.03 13.26
N ARG A 178 2.41 -14.26 12.79
CA ARG A 178 3.34 -15.22 13.38
C ARG A 178 4.75 -14.63 13.42
N ARG A 179 5.31 -14.57 14.62
CA ARG A 179 6.70 -14.15 14.84
C ARG A 179 7.62 -15.34 14.60
N LYS A 180 8.75 -15.11 13.92
CA LYS A 180 9.83 -16.09 13.79
C LYS A 180 10.50 -16.33 15.14
N GLU A 181 10.69 -17.59 15.48
CA GLU A 181 11.48 -18.02 16.64
C GLU A 181 12.92 -17.50 16.54
N GLY A 182 13.53 -17.17 17.69
CA GLY A 182 14.89 -16.62 17.75
C GLY A 182 15.04 -15.16 17.29
N ARG A 183 13.97 -14.50 16.83
CA ARG A 183 14.01 -13.08 16.45
C ARG A 183 13.48 -12.18 17.56
N THR A 184 14.20 -11.11 17.87
CA THR A 184 13.73 -10.07 18.80
C THR A 184 12.83 -9.06 18.07
N TYR A 185 11.77 -8.63 18.74
CA TYR A 185 10.80 -7.66 18.23
C TYR A 185 10.69 -6.49 19.19
N LYS A 186 10.55 -5.28 18.65
CA LYS A 186 10.41 -4.04 19.45
C LYS A 186 9.05 -3.92 20.13
N THR A 187 8.00 -4.48 19.52
CA THR A 187 6.63 -4.37 20.01
C THR A 187 6.22 -5.65 20.74
N SER A 188 5.29 -5.54 21.70
CA SER A 188 4.71 -6.71 22.36
C SER A 188 3.83 -7.52 21.39
N SER A 189 3.59 -8.79 21.70
CA SER A 189 2.62 -9.64 20.98
C SER A 189 1.24 -9.69 21.67
N ASP A 190 1.08 -9.02 22.81
CA ASP A 190 -0.12 -9.17 23.66
C ASP A 190 -1.41 -8.73 22.93
N ASP A 191 -1.38 -7.61 22.21
CA ASP A 191 -2.54 -7.15 21.43
C ASP A 191 -2.87 -8.12 20.29
N THR A 192 -1.87 -8.81 19.72
CA THR A 192 -2.11 -9.86 18.71
C THR A 192 -2.81 -11.06 19.36
N GLN A 193 -2.33 -11.52 20.51
CA GLN A 193 -2.91 -12.66 21.22
C GLN A 193 -4.35 -12.37 21.68
N LYS A 194 -4.60 -11.18 22.27
CA LYS A 194 -5.95 -10.74 22.66
C LYS A 194 -6.92 -10.77 21.48
N LYS A 195 -6.50 -10.29 20.30
CA LYS A 195 -7.33 -10.31 19.08
C LYS A 195 -7.58 -11.72 18.58
N ILE A 196 -6.58 -12.61 18.62
CA ILE A 196 -6.77 -14.03 18.27
C ILE A 196 -7.81 -14.66 19.19
N SER A 197 -7.68 -14.50 20.51
CA SER A 197 -8.64 -15.04 21.48
C SER A 197 -10.05 -14.48 21.25
N PHE A 198 -10.17 -13.18 20.93
CA PHE A 198 -11.45 -12.56 20.61
C PHE A 198 -12.06 -13.12 19.32
N MET A 199 -11.27 -13.29 18.27
CA MET A 199 -11.70 -13.89 16.99
C MET A 199 -12.12 -15.36 17.16
N MET A 200 -11.45 -16.12 18.02
CA MET A 200 -11.86 -17.50 18.35
C MET A 200 -13.21 -17.52 19.08
N LYS A 201 -13.41 -16.65 20.08
CA LYS A 201 -14.68 -16.56 20.83
C LYS A 201 -15.85 -16.16 19.94
N THR A 202 -15.65 -15.17 19.07
CA THR A 202 -16.68 -14.71 18.13
C THR A 202 -16.97 -15.74 17.03
N GLY A 203 -15.95 -16.48 16.57
CA GLY A 203 -16.13 -17.60 15.66
C GLY A 203 -16.91 -18.78 16.26
N SER A 204 -16.65 -19.13 17.53
CA SER A 204 -17.42 -20.18 18.24
C SER A 204 -18.88 -19.79 18.47
N ASN A 205 -19.16 -18.54 18.85
CA ASN A 205 -20.54 -18.09 19.08
C ASN A 205 -21.39 -18.03 17.80
N ALA A 206 -20.76 -17.87 16.62
CA ALA A 206 -21.47 -17.96 15.34
C ALA A 206 -21.78 -19.41 14.94
N ALA A 207 -20.97 -20.39 15.37
CA ALA A 207 -21.20 -21.81 15.10
C ALA A 207 -22.24 -22.44 16.05
N THR A 208 -22.39 -21.93 17.27
CA THR A 208 -23.37 -22.43 18.26
C THR A 208 -24.77 -21.82 18.11
N GLY A 209 -24.92 -20.73 17.35
CA GLY A 209 -26.21 -20.07 17.11
C GLY A 209 -27.06 -20.65 15.97
N SER A 210 -26.67 -21.77 15.35
CA SER A 210 -27.40 -22.41 14.24
C SER A 210 -28.14 -23.69 14.64
N ILE A 211 -28.31 -23.96 15.94
CA ILE A 211 -29.15 -25.05 16.44
C ILE A 211 -30.10 -24.44 17.47
N THR A 212 -31.41 -24.69 17.33
CA THR A 212 -32.59 -24.03 17.95
C THR A 212 -33.07 -22.80 17.15
N SER A 213 -34.25 -22.77 16.53
CA SER A 213 -35.41 -23.68 16.51
C SER A 213 -36.13 -23.54 15.17
#